data_AF-A0A9X3EJ54-F1
#
_entry.id   AF-A0A9X3EJ54-F1
#
_cell.length_a   1.000
_cell.length_b   1.000
_cell.length_c   1.000
_cell.angle_alpha   90.00
_cell.angle_beta   90.00
_cell.angle_gamma   90.00
#
_symmetry.space_group_name_H-M   'P 1'
#
loop_
_entity.id
_entity.type
_entity.pdbx_description
1 polymer ?
#
loop_
_entity_poly.entity_id
_entity_poly.type
_entity_poly.pdbx_seq_one_letter_code
_entity_poly.pdbx_strand_id
1 'polypeptide(L)'
;MPRRPLARRTFLRGAAQAVIALPLLEAMLNDHGTALADETPLPTRFMTWFFGNGVLLPRFEPTATGVDWPLSEQRRRWRTCAST
;
A
#
# COMPACT_ATOMS: atom_id res chain seq x y z
N MET A 1 -7.05 19.09 20.65
CA MET A 1 -7.68 19.47 19.36
C MET A 1 -8.84 18.50 19.14
N PRO A 2 -10.09 18.96 18.97
CA PRO A 2 -11.22 18.05 18.78
C PRO A 2 -11.08 17.30 17.46
N ARG A 3 -11.00 15.96 17.53
CA ARG A 3 -10.93 15.09 16.35
C ARG A 3 -12.35 14.78 15.87
N ARG A 4 -12.56 14.85 14.55
CA ARG A 4 -13.81 14.42 13.92
C ARG A 4 -13.59 13.03 13.32
N PRO A 5 -14.25 11.97 13.82
CA PRO A 5 -14.06 10.62 13.31
C PRO A 5 -14.53 10.56 11.85
N LEU A 6 -13.72 9.95 10.98
CA LEU A 6 -14.00 9.84 9.56
C LEU A 6 -14.22 8.38 9.17
N ALA A 7 -15.40 8.06 8.63
CA ALA A 7 -15.64 6.73 8.08
C ALA A 7 -14.87 6.53 6.76
N ARG A 8 -14.15 5.41 6.63
CA ARG A 8 -13.39 5.03 5.42
C ARG A 8 -14.22 5.09 4.15
N ARG A 9 -15.49 4.66 4.23
CA ARG A 9 -16.44 4.68 3.10
C ARG A 9 -16.77 6.11 2.66
N THR A 10 -16.87 7.05 3.60
CA THR A 10 -17.16 8.46 3.30
C THR A 10 -15.98 9.09 2.56
N PHE A 11 -14.75 8.81 3.01
CA PHE A 11 -13.55 9.27 2.31
C PHE A 11 -13.45 8.69 0.89
N LEU A 12 -13.60 7.37 0.74
CA LEU A 12 -13.48 6.69 -0.57
C LEU A 12 -14.56 7.10 -1.57
N ARG A 13 -15.77 7.45 -1.10
CA ARG A 13 -16.81 8.02 -1.96
C ARG A 13 -16.44 9.40 -2.51
N GLY A 14 -15.71 10.21 -1.72
CA GLY A 14 -15.27 11.55 -2.11
C GLY A 14 -13.98 11.56 -2.94
N ALA A 15 -13.07 10.60 -2.72
CA ALA A 15 -11.76 10.54 -3.37
C ALA A 15 -11.78 9.98 -4.82
N ALA A 16 -12.86 10.22 -5.58
CA ALA A 16 -13.00 9.92 -7.00
C ALA A 16 -13.16 8.43 -7.39
N GLN A 17 -13.90 7.61 -6.64
CA GLN A 17 -14.19 6.20 -6.98
C GLN A 17 -12.95 5.33 -7.26
N ALA A 18 -11.75 5.82 -6.95
CA ALA A 18 -10.52 5.10 -7.15
C ALA A 18 -10.44 3.98 -6.11
N VAL A 19 -10.32 2.73 -6.57
CA VAL A 19 -10.06 1.57 -5.71
C VAL A 19 -8.57 1.56 -5.36
N ILE A 20 -8.10 2.62 -4.70
CA ILE A 20 -6.76 2.61 -4.11
C ILE A 20 -6.84 2.03 -2.70
N ALA A 21 -5.81 1.26 -2.33
CA ALA A 21 -5.65 0.82 -0.96
C ALA A 21 -5.38 2.06 -0.08
N LEU A 22 -6.44 2.61 0.52
CA LEU A 22 -6.31 3.74 1.44
C LEU A 22 -5.49 3.32 2.69
N PRO A 23 -4.33 3.94 2.94
CA PRO A 23 -3.63 3.81 4.22
C PRO A 23 -4.52 4.32 5.36
N LEU A 24 -4.47 3.69 6.54
CA LEU A 24 -5.26 4.17 7.68
C LEU A 24 -4.80 5.57 8.10
N LEU A 25 -5.75 6.48 8.22
CA LEU A 25 -5.52 7.85 8.67
C LEU A 25 -5.75 7.91 10.18
N GLU A 26 -5.03 8.80 10.87
CA GLU A 26 -5.19 9.04 12.32
C GLU A 26 -6.64 9.37 12.71
N ALA A 27 -7.39 10.06 11.84
CA ALA A 27 -8.81 10.38 12.07
C ALA A 27 -9.75 9.17 11.99
N MET A 28 -9.25 7.99 11.59
CA MET A 28 -10.00 6.73 11.54
C MET A 28 -9.68 5.80 12.71
N LEU A 29 -8.68 6.14 13.54
CA LEU A 29 -8.22 5.34 14.67
C LEU A 29 -8.78 5.86 16.00
N ASN A 30 -8.73 5.01 17.02
CA ASN A 30 -8.96 5.41 18.41
C ASN A 30 -7.79 6.26 18.94
N ASP A 31 -7.92 6.83 20.15
CA ASP A 31 -6.90 7.71 20.72
C ASP A 31 -5.54 7.04 20.95
N HIS A 32 -5.50 5.71 20.98
CA HIS A 32 -4.29 4.91 21.21
C HIS A 32 -3.72 4.28 19.93
N GLY A 33 -4.35 4.46 18.77
CA GLY A 33 -3.92 3.87 17.49
C GLY A 33 -4.06 2.34 17.37
N THR A 34 -4.74 1.68 18.31
CA THR A 34 -4.82 0.21 18.41
C THR A 34 -6.05 -0.39 17.74
N ALA A 35 -7.08 0.43 17.50
CA ALA A 35 -8.35 0.04 16.90
C ALA A 35 -8.90 1.18 16.02
N LEU A 36 -9.93 0.89 15.23
CA LEU A 36 -10.67 1.94 14.53
C LEU A 36 -11.41 2.84 15.54
N ALA A 37 -11.89 3.99 15.08
CA ALA A 37 -12.60 4.97 15.90
C ALA A 37 -13.89 4.43 16.57
N ASP A 38 -14.43 3.30 16.09
CA ASP A 38 -15.58 2.58 16.66
C ASP A 38 -15.15 1.35 17.49
N GLU A 39 -13.91 1.36 17.99
CA GLU A 39 -13.25 0.27 18.75
C GLU A 39 -13.14 -1.08 18.05
N THR A 40 -13.60 -1.20 16.80
CA THR A 40 -13.43 -2.41 16.00
C THR A 40 -11.95 -2.66 15.72
N PRO A 41 -11.48 -3.93 15.78
CA PRO A 41 -10.08 -4.26 15.57
C PRO A 41 -9.61 -3.89 14.16
N LEU A 42 -8.31 -3.60 14.04
CA LEU A 42 -7.69 -3.29 12.77
C LEU A 42 -7.83 -4.47 11.79
N PRO A 43 -8.13 -4.22 10.51
CA PRO A 43 -8.31 -5.29 9.54
C PRO A 43 -6.97 -5.99 9.24
N THR A 44 -6.80 -7.20 9.78
CA THR A 44 -5.65 -8.07 9.49
C THR A 44 -5.71 -8.56 8.04
N ARG A 45 -4.64 -8.35 7.27
CA ARG A 45 -4.53 -8.82 5.89
C ARG A 45 -3.45 -9.90 5.80
N PHE A 46 -3.83 -11.05 5.25
CA PHE A 46 -2.89 -12.12 4.92
C PHE A 46 -2.35 -11.91 3.51
N MET A 47 -1.03 -11.98 3.35
CA MET A 47 -0.36 -11.93 2.05
C MET A 47 0.48 -13.19 1.89
N THR A 48 0.33 -13.87 0.75
CA THR A 48 1.19 -14.97 0.34
C THR A 48 1.88 -14.60 -0.96
N TRP A 49 3.16 -14.97 -1.08
CA TRP A 49 3.98 -14.70 -2.25
C TRP A 49 4.78 -15.95 -2.60
N PHE A 50 4.85 -16.29 -3.88
CA PHE A 50 5.50 -17.50 -4.36
C PHE A 50 6.36 -17.23 -5.60
N PHE A 51 7.58 -17.78 -5.63
CA PHE A 51 8.47 -17.75 -6.79
C PHE A 51 8.53 -19.13 -7.45
N GLY A 52 7.69 -19.37 -8.45
CA GLY A 52 7.54 -20.71 -9.07
C GLY A 52 8.77 -21.30 -9.76
N ASN A 53 9.71 -20.46 -10.19
CA ASN A 53 11.00 -20.89 -10.75
C ASN A 53 12.20 -20.34 -9.94
N GLY A 54 11.95 -19.84 -8.73
CA GLY A 54 12.94 -19.10 -7.94
C GLY A 54 13.16 -17.66 -8.44
N VAL A 55 14.04 -16.95 -7.73
CA VAL A 55 14.44 -15.58 -8.07
C VAL A 55 15.95 -15.49 -8.07
N LEU A 56 16.53 -14.86 -9.09
CA LEU A 56 17.96 -14.56 -9.12
C LEU A 56 18.21 -13.33 -8.24
N LEU A 57 18.51 -13.55 -6.96
CA LEU A 57 18.69 -12.49 -5.95
C LEU A 57 19.54 -11.30 -6.44
N PRO A 58 20.73 -11.50 -7.07
CA PRO A 58 21.56 -10.38 -7.54
C PRO A 58 20.90 -9.48 -8.59
N ARG A 59 19.85 -9.97 -9.27
CA ARG A 59 19.09 -9.21 -10.28
C ARG A 59 17.76 -8.69 -9.74
N PHE A 60 17.26 -9.26 -8.65
CA PHE A 60 16.01 -8.88 -8.01
C PHE A 60 16.20 -7.81 -6.96
N GLU A 61 17.33 -7.79 -6.27
CA GLU A 61 17.63 -6.76 -5.30
C GLU A 61 17.88 -5.41 -6.01
N PRO A 62 17.34 -4.31 -5.48
CA PRO A 62 17.75 -2.97 -5.88
C PRO A 62 19.08 -2.61 -5.22
N THR A 63 20.11 -2.26 -6.00
CA THR A 63 21.43 -1.78 -5.56
C THR A 63 21.43 -0.36 -4.95
N ALA A 64 20.32 0.37 -5.01
CA ALA A 64 20.09 1.69 -4.39
C ALA A 64 18.57 1.99 -4.38
N THR A 65 18.19 3.12 -3.81
CA THR A 65 16.80 3.54 -3.59
C THR A 65 16.58 4.95 -4.14
N GLY A 66 15.32 5.36 -4.37
CA GLY A 66 14.97 6.68 -4.87
C GLY A 66 14.27 6.69 -6.24
N VAL A 67 13.93 7.88 -6.74
CA VAL A 67 13.12 8.08 -7.97
C VAL A 67 13.83 7.54 -9.22
N ASP A 68 15.15 7.68 -9.29
CA ASP A 68 15.96 7.32 -10.46
C ASP A 68 16.67 5.96 -10.31
N TRP A 69 16.12 5.07 -9.48
CA TRP A 69 16.72 3.77 -9.24
C TRP A 69 16.90 2.97 -10.55
N PRO A 70 18.13 2.59 -10.97
CA PRO A 70 18.35 1.80 -12.17
C PRO A 70 17.66 0.43 -12.09
N LEU A 71 16.65 0.26 -12.95
CA LEU A 71 15.97 -1.01 -13.14
C LEU A 71 16.94 -2.04 -13.73
N SER A 72 17.07 -3.19 -13.07
CA SER A 72 17.81 -4.33 -13.60
C SER A 72 17.16 -4.82 -14.89
N GLU A 73 17.92 -5.53 -15.72
CA GLU A 73 17.47 -6.06 -17.01
C GLU A 73 16.12 -6.79 -16.91
N GLN A 74 15.92 -7.59 -15.86
CA GLN A 74 14.66 -8.31 -15.64
C GLN A 74 13.48 -7.40 -15.27
N ARG A 75 13.72 -6.26 -14.64
CA ARG A 75 12.66 -5.29 -14.28
C ARG A 75 12.35 -4.31 -15.41
N ARG A 76 13.22 -4.22 -16.42
CA ARG A 76 13.11 -3.27 -17.55
C ARG A 76 11.90 -3.58 -18.45
N ARG A 77 11.53 -4.86 -18.61
CA ARG A 77 10.35 -5.30 -19.41
C ARG A 77 9.00 -4.89 -18.81
N TRP A 78 8.92 -4.61 -17.51
CA TRP A 78 7.66 -4.22 -16.87
C TRP A 78 7.30 -2.75 -17.08
N ARG A 79 8.24 -1.90 -17.51
CA ARG A 79 7.97 -0.48 -17.79
C ARG A 79 6.94 -0.27 -18.89
N THR A 80 6.90 -1.14 -19.89
CA THR A 80 5.94 -1.04 -21.01
C THR A 80 4.52 -1.44 -20.65
N CYS A 81 4.28 -2.08 -19.50
CA CYS A 81 2.93 -2.47 -19.05
C CYS A 81 2.26 -1.40 -18.16
N ALA A 82 3.04 -0.48 -17.57
CA ALA A 82 2.55 0.55 -16.64
C ALA A 82 2.14 1.86 -17.35
N SER A 83 2.18 1.89 -18.68
CA SER A 83 1.95 3.08 -19.51
C SER A 83 0.70 2.98 -20.40
N THR A 84 -0.26 2.11 -20.07
CA THR A 84 -1.59 2.03 -20.69
C THR A 84 -2.64 2.11 -19.60
#